data_AF-G0QTJ1-F1
#
_entry.id   AF-G0QTJ1-F1
#
_cell.length_a   1.000
_cell.length_b   1.000
_cell.length_c   1.000
_cell.angle_alpha   90.00
_cell.angle_beta   90.00
_cell.angle_gamma   90.00
#
_symmetry.space_group_name_H-M   'P 1'
#
loop_
_entity.id
_entity.type
_entity.pdbx_description
1 polymer ?
#
loop_
_entity_poly.entity_id
_entity_poly.type
_entity_poly.pdbx_seq_one_letter_code
_entity_poly.pdbx_strand_id
1 'polypeptide(L)'
;MPNICKLHYKIIDIVCVDCKQKICPNCALFGKHKNHFVKTEDEVLTEIIKRAETLIGMFKIIEKGPKDAINLIQIWKNNVWKKLSAFCENQNEESYSLDLMADENDINNENDIINQGKLQFRKTFGRVLI
;
A
#
# COMPACT_ATOMS: atom_id res chain seq x y z
N MET A 1 -47.61 0.91 -18.64
CA MET A 1 -47.65 1.00 -20.12
C MET A 1 -47.28 -0.36 -20.70
N PRO A 2 -47.87 -0.82 -21.81
CA PRO A 2 -47.57 -2.13 -22.36
C PRO A 2 -46.11 -2.19 -22.79
N ASN A 3 -45.37 -3.18 -22.27
CA ASN A 3 -43.97 -3.43 -22.55
C ASN A 3 -43.80 -4.13 -23.91
N ILE A 4 -44.28 -3.49 -24.97
CA ILE A 4 -44.40 -4.05 -26.33
C ILE A 4 -43.62 -3.17 -27.31
N CYS A 5 -42.82 -3.81 -28.15
CA CYS A 5 -42.09 -3.17 -29.23
C CYS A 5 -43.05 -2.61 -30.28
N LYS A 6 -42.95 -1.31 -30.57
CA LYS A 6 -43.80 -0.62 -31.56
C LYS A 6 -43.58 -1.08 -33.01
N LEU A 7 -42.44 -1.70 -33.31
CA LEU A 7 -42.09 -2.16 -34.66
C LEU A 7 -42.54 -3.60 -34.92
N HIS A 8 -42.38 -4.48 -33.94
CA HIS A 8 -42.60 -5.92 -34.11
C HIS A 8 -43.80 -6.44 -33.33
N TYR A 9 -44.42 -5.61 -32.49
CA TYR A 9 -45.54 -5.97 -31.62
C TYR A 9 -45.26 -7.19 -30.73
N LYS A 10 -43.99 -7.36 -30.34
CA LYS A 10 -43.51 -8.40 -29.40
C LYS A 10 -43.15 -7.77 -28.05
N ILE A 11 -43.18 -8.58 -27.00
CA ILE A 11 -42.77 -8.17 -25.66
C ILE A 11 -41.30 -7.73 -25.69
N ILE A 12 -40.98 -6.69 -24.91
CA ILE A 12 -39.63 -6.21 -24.69
C ILE A 12 -39.10 -6.85 -23.40
N ASP A 13 -38.22 -7.82 -23.54
CA ASP A 13 -37.70 -8.67 -22.44
C ASP A 13 -36.17 -8.85 -22.48
N ILE A 14 -35.49 -8.19 -23.42
CA ILE A 14 -34.04 -8.27 -23.61
C ILE A 14 -33.44 -6.87 -23.52
N VAL A 15 -32.23 -6.75 -22.98
CA VAL A 15 -31.42 -5.53 -22.94
C VAL A 15 -30.32 -5.64 -23.99
N CYS A 16 -30.26 -4.67 -24.91
CA CYS A 16 -29.07 -4.48 -25.75
C CYS A 16 -28.03 -3.68 -24.96
N VAL A 17 -26.91 -4.32 -24.64
CA VAL A 17 -25.84 -3.74 -23.82
C VAL A 17 -25.12 -2.63 -24.59
N ASP A 18 -24.86 -2.84 -25.88
CA ASP A 18 -24.15 -1.86 -26.71
C ASP A 18 -24.96 -0.58 -26.91
N CYS A 19 -26.28 -0.71 -27.11
CA CYS A 19 -27.19 0.43 -27.27
C CYS A 19 -27.78 0.95 -25.96
N LYS A 20 -27.56 0.26 -24.84
CA LYS A 20 -28.08 0.61 -23.51
C LYS A 20 -29.60 0.81 -23.46
N GLN A 21 -30.36 -0.05 -24.14
CA GLN A 21 -31.82 0.03 -24.18
C GLN A 21 -32.50 -1.34 -24.19
N LYS A 22 -33.74 -1.40 -23.68
CA LYS A 22 -34.57 -2.60 -23.75
C LYS A 22 -35.16 -2.77 -25.14
N ILE A 23 -35.14 -3.99 -25.66
CA ILE A 23 -35.59 -4.37 -27.00
C ILE A 23 -36.37 -5.69 -26.96
N CYS A 24 -37.09 -6.00 -28.05
CA CYS A 24 -37.70 -7.32 -28.23
C CYS A 24 -36.75 -8.29 -28.98
N PRO A 25 -37.04 -9.60 -28.98
CA PRO A 25 -36.21 -10.60 -29.68
C PRO A 25 -36.05 -10.34 -31.18
N ASN A 26 -37.10 -9.84 -31.85
CA ASN A 26 -37.01 -9.52 -33.28
C ASN A 26 -36.05 -8.35 -33.56
N CYS A 27 -36.02 -7.35 -32.69
CA CYS A 27 -35.04 -6.26 -32.79
C CYS A 27 -33.60 -6.77 -32.68
N ALA A 28 -33.36 -7.77 -31.83
CA ALA A 28 -32.05 -8.36 -31.59
C ALA A 28 -31.60 -9.28 -32.74
N LEU A 29 -32.49 -10.12 -33.28
CA LEU A 29 -32.12 -11.13 -34.27
C LEU A 29 -32.11 -10.60 -35.71
N PHE A 30 -33.08 -9.74 -36.05
CA PHE A 30 -33.32 -9.32 -37.44
C PHE A 30 -33.37 -7.81 -37.61
N GLY A 31 -33.42 -7.05 -36.51
CA GLY A 31 -33.54 -5.60 -36.53
C GLY A 31 -32.20 -4.87 -36.44
N LYS A 32 -32.29 -3.61 -36.00
CA LYS A 32 -31.15 -2.69 -35.87
C LYS A 32 -30.11 -3.10 -34.82
N HIS A 33 -30.41 -4.10 -34.00
CA HIS A 33 -29.51 -4.60 -32.95
C HIS A 33 -28.90 -5.96 -33.32
N LYS A 34 -29.00 -6.35 -34.59
CA LYS A 34 -28.34 -7.56 -35.10
C LYS A 34 -26.84 -7.47 -34.83
N ASN A 35 -26.30 -8.54 -34.24
CA ASN A 35 -24.90 -8.67 -33.83
C ASN A 35 -24.45 -7.77 -32.67
N HIS A 36 -25.37 -7.07 -31.99
CA HIS A 36 -25.02 -6.40 -30.74
C HIS A 36 -25.01 -7.40 -29.60
N PHE A 37 -24.25 -7.07 -28.56
CA PHE A 37 -24.29 -7.82 -27.32
C PHE A 37 -25.63 -7.57 -26.60
N VAL A 38 -26.35 -8.66 -26.36
CA VAL A 38 -27.66 -8.65 -25.73
C VAL A 38 -27.68 -9.58 -24.52
N LYS A 39 -28.46 -9.21 -23.50
CA LYS A 39 -28.63 -9.95 -22.26
C LYS A 39 -30.08 -9.88 -21.80
N THR A 40 -30.52 -10.82 -20.98
CA THR A 40 -31.80 -10.66 -20.27
C THR A 40 -31.68 -9.58 -19.19
N GLU A 41 -32.82 -9.09 -18.69
CA GLU A 41 -32.82 -8.13 -17.58
C GLU A 41 -32.18 -8.72 -16.32
N ASP A 42 -32.46 -9.99 -16.01
CA ASP A 42 -31.90 -10.68 -14.85
C ASP A 42 -30.37 -10.83 -14.94
N GLU A 43 -29.83 -11.12 -16.12
CA GLU A 43 -28.38 -11.20 -16.35
C GLU A 43 -27.69 -9.85 -16.13
N VAL A 44 -28.31 -8.76 -16.60
CA VAL A 44 -27.80 -7.41 -16.40
C VAL A 44 -27.83 -7.04 -14.93
N LEU A 45 -28.94 -7.30 -14.23
CA LEU A 45 -29.06 -7.04 -12.79
C LEU A 45 -28.04 -7.83 -11.98
N THR A 46 -27.88 -9.12 -12.29
CA THR A 46 -26.89 -9.99 -11.64
C THR A 46 -25.47 -9.45 -11.82
N GLU A 47 -25.14 -8.97 -13.02
CA GLU A 47 -23.82 -8.38 -13.28
C GLU A 47 -23.62 -7.06 -12.54
N ILE A 48 -24.63 -6.20 -12.49
CA ILE A 48 -24.59 -4.94 -11.73
C ILE A 48 -24.31 -5.24 -10.25
N ILE A 49 -25.00 -6.21 -9.66
CA ILE A 49 -24.82 -6.62 -8.27
C ILE A 49 -23.38 -7.10 -8.04
N LYS A 50 -22.88 -8.02 -8.87
CA LYS A 50 -21.50 -8.53 -8.75
C LYS A 50 -20.45 -7.41 -8.84
N ARG A 51 -20.65 -6.46 -9.76
CA ARG A 51 -19.74 -5.30 -9.90
C ARG A 51 -19.82 -4.38 -8.67
N ALA A 52 -21.01 -4.17 -8.11
CA ALA A 52 -21.19 -3.40 -6.88
C ALA A 52 -20.51 -4.06 -5.68
N GLU A 53 -20.67 -5.38 -5.51
CA GLU A 53 -19.99 -6.15 -4.46
C GLU A 53 -18.46 -6.06 -4.57
N THR A 54 -17.93 -6.16 -5.80
CA THR A 54 -16.50 -6.00 -6.07
C THR A 54 -16.01 -4.61 -5.64
N LEU A 55 -16.75 -3.55 -6.00
CA LEU A 55 -16.41 -2.18 -5.61
C LEU A 55 -16.43 -2.02 -4.08
N ILE A 56 -17.43 -2.56 -3.39
CA ILE A 56 -17.51 -2.54 -1.93
C ILE A 56 -16.29 -3.23 -1.31
N GLY A 57 -15.84 -4.35 -1.87
CA GLY A 57 -14.62 -5.04 -1.45
C GLY A 57 -13.39 -4.15 -1.58
N MET A 58 -13.21 -3.49 -2.72
CA MET A 58 -12.11 -2.55 -2.94
C MET A 58 -12.14 -1.36 -1.97
N PHE A 59 -13.31 -0.78 -1.74
CA PHE A 59 -13.47 0.32 -0.77
C PHE A 59 -13.05 -0.09 0.64
N LYS A 60 -13.40 -1.30 1.09
CA LYS A 60 -12.97 -1.81 2.42
C LYS A 60 -11.45 -1.91 2.53
N ILE A 61 -10.76 -2.32 1.46
CA ILE A 61 -9.29 -2.41 1.44
C ILE A 61 -8.68 -1.01 1.55
N ILE A 62 -9.19 -0.05 0.77
CA ILE A 62 -8.73 1.34 0.78
C ILE A 62 -8.96 1.98 2.15
N GLU A 63 -10.06 1.66 2.82
CA GLU A 63 -10.37 2.23 4.13
C GLU A 63 -9.53 1.63 5.27
N LYS A 64 -9.23 0.32 5.22
CA LYS A 64 -8.51 -0.39 6.29
C LYS A 64 -6.99 -0.33 6.13
N GLY A 65 -6.48 -0.46 4.91
CA GLY A 65 -5.04 -0.54 4.64
C GLY A 65 -4.22 0.58 5.29
N PRO A 66 -4.61 1.87 5.15
CA PRO A 66 -3.91 2.98 5.79
C PRO A 66 -3.96 2.92 7.32
N LYS A 67 -5.10 2.53 7.91
CA LYS A 67 -5.28 2.42 9.37
C LYS A 67 -4.36 1.35 9.94
N ASP A 68 -4.27 0.20 9.27
CA ASP A 68 -3.40 -0.89 9.69
C ASP A 68 -1.92 -0.50 9.60
N ALA A 69 -1.52 0.19 8.52
CA ALA A 69 -0.15 0.68 8.35
C ALA A 69 0.24 1.70 9.44
N ILE A 70 -0.65 2.66 9.75
CA ILE A 70 -0.42 3.65 10.81
C ILE A 70 -0.25 2.95 12.16
N ASN A 71 -1.10 1.97 12.47
CA ASN A 71 -1.03 1.22 13.72
C ASN A 71 0.31 0.47 13.84
N LEU A 72 0.76 -0.20 12.77
CA LEU A 72 2.05 -0.88 12.74
C LEU A 72 3.24 0.08 12.96
N ILE A 73 3.19 1.27 12.35
CA ILE A 73 4.21 2.31 12.54
C ILE A 73 4.24 2.77 14.00
N GLN A 74 3.08 2.96 14.63
CA GLN A 74 3.01 3.35 16.04
C GLN A 74 3.58 2.27 16.97
N ILE A 75 3.25 1.00 16.73
CA ILE A 75 3.80 -0.14 17.48
C ILE A 75 5.33 -0.17 17.34
N TRP A 76 5.84 -0.07 16.12
CA TRP A 76 7.28 -0.05 15.86
C TRP A 76 7.96 1.11 16.57
N LYS A 77 7.40 2.33 16.46
CA LYS A 77 7.92 3.54 17.12
C LYS A 77 8.03 3.35 18.64
N ASN A 78 7.00 2.80 19.26
CA ASN A 78 6.98 2.55 20.71
C ASN A 78 8.04 1.52 21.12
N ASN A 79 8.21 0.46 20.34
CA ASN A 79 9.21 -0.58 20.62
C ASN A 79 10.64 -0.05 20.47
N VAL A 80 10.90 0.75 19.44
CA VAL A 80 12.19 1.40 19.23
C VAL A 80 12.48 2.35 20.40
N TRP A 81 11.52 3.18 20.80
CA TRP A 81 11.69 4.11 21.91
C TRP A 81 12.02 3.38 23.22
N LYS A 82 11.28 2.32 23.56
CA LYS A 82 11.57 1.50 24.75
C LYS A 82 13.00 0.93 24.75
N LYS A 83 13.45 0.41 23.60
CA LYS A 83 14.80 -0.14 23.46
C LYS A 83 15.88 0.93 23.61
N LEU A 84 15.66 2.11 23.01
CA LEU A 84 16.56 3.25 23.13
C LEU A 84 16.65 3.75 24.57
N SER A 85 15.51 3.90 25.25
CA SER A 85 15.48 4.30 26.67
C SER A 85 16.25 3.32 27.54
N ALA A 86 15.99 2.02 27.41
CA ALA A 86 16.71 0.99 28.14
C ALA A 86 18.22 1.00 27.85
N PHE A 87 18.62 1.26 26.60
CA PHE A 87 20.03 1.39 26.24
C PHE A 87 20.68 2.60 26.95
N CYS A 88 20.04 3.76 26.92
CA CYS A 88 20.55 4.97 27.57
C CYS A 88 20.61 4.83 29.10
N GLU A 89 19.62 4.18 29.71
CA GLU A 89 19.59 3.91 31.16
C GLU A 89 20.74 2.98 31.58
N ASN A 90 21.02 1.94 30.78
CA ASN A 90 22.11 1.00 31.05
C ASN A 90 23.51 1.60 30.84
N GLN A 91 23.64 2.69 30.08
CA GLN A 91 24.92 3.39 29.90
C GLN A 91 25.18 4.49 30.94
N ASN A 92 24.23 4.78 31.83
CA ASN A 92 24.45 5.71 32.95
C ASN A 92 25.11 5.06 34.18
N GLU A 93 25.30 3.74 34.22
CA GLU A 93 26.03 3.06 35.30
C GLU A 93 27.55 2.92 35.03
N GLU A 94 27.96 2.97 33.77
CA GLU A 94 29.35 3.26 33.41
C GLU A 94 29.47 4.76 33.17
N SER A 95 29.65 5.51 34.26
CA SER A 95 30.21 6.86 34.22
C SER A 95 31.59 6.80 33.55
N TYR A 96 31.63 6.79 32.22
CA TYR A 96 32.76 7.34 31.51
C TYR A 96 32.79 8.81 31.88
N SER A 97 33.61 9.13 32.88
CA SER A 97 33.91 10.50 33.24
C SER A 97 34.33 11.21 31.96
N LEU A 98 33.51 12.19 31.55
CA LEU A 98 33.84 13.09 30.45
C LEU A 98 35.16 13.84 30.74
N ASP A 99 35.59 13.88 32.01
CA ASP A 99 36.84 14.49 32.45
C ASP A 99 38.10 13.69 32.02
N LEU A 100 37.95 12.44 31.59
CA LEU A 100 39.07 11.65 31.04
C LEU A 100 39.31 11.87 29.54
N MET A 101 38.45 12.64 28.86
CA MET A 101 38.56 12.92 27.42
C MET A 101 39.12 14.30 27.10
N ALA A 102 39.53 15.07 28.10
CA ALA A 102 40.06 16.42 27.95
C ALA A 102 41.47 16.59 28.51
N ASP A 103 42.29 15.52 28.59
CA ASP A 103 43.73 15.71 28.73
C ASP A 103 44.38 15.74 27.33
N GLU A 104 44.39 16.92 26.73
CA GLU A 104 45.02 17.18 25.43
C GLU A 104 46.53 16.87 25.42
N ASN A 105 47.13 16.52 26.57
CA ASN A 105 48.56 16.27 26.70
C ASN A 105 48.96 14.78 26.69
N ASP A 106 48.04 13.82 26.78
CA ASP A 106 48.42 12.40 26.78
C ASP A 106 48.29 11.76 25.39
N ILE A 107 49.29 12.04 24.55
CA ILE A 107 49.44 11.51 23.19
C ILE A 107 49.56 9.97 23.18
N ASN A 108 49.79 9.33 24.34
CA ASN A 108 49.98 7.89 24.45
C ASN A 108 48.77 7.15 25.04
N ASN A 109 47.65 7.83 25.27
CA ASN A 109 46.45 7.16 25.75
C ASN A 109 45.85 6.28 24.63
N GLU A 110 46.10 4.98 24.70
CA GLU A 110 45.57 3.97 23.77
C GLU A 110 44.04 3.78 23.87
N ASN A 111 43.43 4.28 24.94
CA ASN A 111 41.98 4.29 25.13
C ASN A 111 41.29 5.55 24.58
N ASP A 112 42.06 6.53 24.09
CA ASP A 112 41.49 7.71 23.43
C ASP A 112 40.87 7.33 22.08
N ILE A 113 39.59 7.71 21.89
CA ILE A 113 38.80 7.40 20.70
C ILE A 113 39.42 8.01 19.45
N ILE A 114 40.05 9.19 19.55
CA ILE A 114 40.70 9.84 18.40
C ILE A 114 41.93 9.05 17.98
N ASN A 115 42.75 8.58 18.92
CA ASN A 115 43.92 7.75 18.66
C ASN A 115 43.54 6.37 18.10
N GLN A 116 42.50 5.72 18.62
CA GLN A 116 41.98 4.47 18.07
C GLN A 116 41.49 4.65 16.63
N GLY A 117 40.75 5.74 16.35
CA GLY A 117 40.32 6.10 15.01
C GLY A 117 41.49 6.33 14.05
N LYS A 118 42.53 7.06 14.47
CA LYS A 118 43.75 7.28 13.68
C LYS A 118 44.49 5.97 13.41
N LEU A 119 44.63 5.08 14.40
CA LEU A 119 45.31 3.81 14.26
C LEU A 119 44.58 2.89 13.28
N GLN A 120 43.24 2.84 13.37
CA GLN A 120 42.41 2.05 12.48
C GLN A 120 42.44 2.61 11.05
N PHE A 121 42.39 3.93 10.89
CA PHE A 121 42.56 4.57 9.59
C PHE A 121 43.93 4.24 8.96
N ARG A 122 45.03 4.30 9.73
CA ARG A 122 46.36 3.89 9.26
C ARG A 122 46.41 2.41 8.89
N LYS A 123 45.80 1.51 9.67
CA LYS A 123 45.76 0.07 9.35
C LYS A 123 44.96 -0.21 8.07
N THR A 124 43.85 0.49 7.88
CA THR A 124 42.94 0.27 6.75
C THR A 124 43.39 0.96 5.46
N PHE A 125 43.98 2.15 5.55
CA PHE A 125 44.27 3.00 4.40
C PHE A 125 45.75 3.40 4.25
N GLY A 126 46.59 3.16 5.26
CA GLY A 126 47.99 3.58 5.28
C GLY A 126 48.95 2.81 4.38
N ARG A 127 48.46 1.81 3.62
CA ARG A 127 49.24 1.16 2.53
C ARG A 127 49.04 1.80 1.17
N VAL A 128 48.19 2.81 1.06
CA VAL A 128 47.98 3.57 -0.18
C VAL A 128 48.58 4.95 0.01
N LEU A 129 49.91 5.03 -0.06
CA LEU A 129 50.69 6.19 -0.52
C LEU A 129 52.19 5.83 -0.44
N ILE A 130 52.78 5.75 -1.65
CA ILE A 130 54.18 5.51 -2.05
C ILE A 130 54.63 4.05 -2.07
#